data_AF-A0A702DBM3-F1
#
_entry.id   AF-A0A702DBM3-F1
#
_cell.length_a   1.000
_cell.length_b   1.000
_cell.length_c   1.000
_cell.angle_alpha   90.00
_cell.angle_beta   90.00
_cell.angle_gamma   90.00
#
_symmetry.space_group_name_H-M   'P 1'
#
loop_
_entity.id
_entity.type
_entity.pdbx_description
1 polymer ?
#
loop_
_entity_poly.entity_id
_entity_poly.type
_entity_poly.pdbx_seq_one_letter_code
_entity_poly.pdbx_strand_id
1 'polypeptide(L)'
;MKKEIYRFRSINSLIGEFNELETQSIFFAAPENLNDPMEGFRDIYWNGDIIVWRNLFKHYLLCLEQVCSLLLISGEKQTISIQDIPIFSNEDDYPTQQYKELFTNISTHFFSSDYLSRLIEAISKRTIRRDELSFYLKTVHYFALESIFSQYEKNALIPQRGTNDFDTEKPIIDLLEQNFFSLMDDKISSNDDDNKRKINALFSAFLHTNSQI
;
A
#
# COMPACT_ATOMS: atom_id res chain seq x y z
N MET A 1 -6.72 -39.39 -14.74
CA MET A 1 -7.92 -38.75 -15.33
C MET A 1 -7.47 -37.56 -16.15
N LYS A 2 -7.81 -37.52 -17.45
CA LYS A 2 -7.63 -36.31 -18.26
C LYS A 2 -8.64 -35.26 -17.80
N LYS A 3 -8.20 -34.01 -17.62
CA LYS A 3 -9.10 -32.87 -17.41
C LYS A 3 -9.61 -32.44 -18.78
N GLU A 4 -10.90 -32.55 -18.99
CA GLU A 4 -11.57 -32.10 -20.20
C GLU A 4 -12.25 -30.77 -19.89
N ILE A 5 -11.97 -29.76 -20.70
CA ILE A 5 -12.58 -28.44 -20.59
C ILE A 5 -13.75 -28.40 -21.55
N TYR A 6 -14.96 -28.26 -21.01
CA TYR A 6 -16.18 -28.15 -21.78
C TYR A 6 -16.68 -26.70 -21.74
N ARG A 7 -17.01 -26.13 -22.90
CA ARG A 7 -17.60 -24.78 -22.99
C ARG A 7 -18.78 -24.80 -23.96
N PHE A 8 -19.92 -24.26 -23.53
CA PHE A 8 -21.09 -24.12 -24.37
C PHE A 8 -20.88 -22.99 -25.40
N ARG A 9 -21.34 -23.22 -26.64
CA ARG A 9 -21.19 -22.31 -27.77
C ARG A 9 -22.49 -22.19 -28.53
N SER A 10 -22.76 -20.99 -29.05
CA SER A 10 -23.89 -20.79 -29.95
C SER A 10 -23.63 -21.48 -31.29
N ILE A 11 -24.68 -22.02 -31.91
CA ILE A 11 -24.57 -22.67 -33.23
C ILE A 11 -24.11 -21.68 -34.31
N ASN A 12 -24.51 -20.40 -34.19
CA ASN A 12 -24.12 -19.33 -35.09
C ASN A 12 -22.62 -19.02 -35.01
N SER A 13 -22.00 -19.18 -33.83
CA SER A 13 -20.55 -19.01 -33.67
C SER A 13 -19.77 -20.18 -34.28
N LEU A 14 -20.29 -21.40 -34.13
CA LEU A 14 -19.63 -22.62 -34.60
C LEU A 14 -19.65 -22.77 -36.13
N ILE A 15 -20.80 -22.52 -36.78
CA ILE A 15 -21.08 -22.89 -38.19
C ILE A 15 -21.67 -21.69 -38.99
N GLY A 16 -21.90 -20.56 -38.34
CA GLY A 16 -22.54 -19.40 -38.95
C GLY A 16 -21.54 -18.28 -39.25
N GLU A 17 -21.72 -17.16 -38.56
CA GLU A 17 -21.00 -15.91 -38.84
C GLU A 17 -19.48 -16.03 -38.64
N PHE A 18 -19.03 -16.86 -37.69
CA PHE A 18 -17.64 -16.92 -37.28
C PHE A 18 -16.90 -18.19 -37.72
N ASN A 19 -17.62 -19.24 -38.18
CA ASN A 19 -17.06 -20.51 -38.69
C ASN A 19 -15.91 -21.08 -37.83
N GLU A 20 -16.02 -21.00 -36.49
CA GLU A 20 -14.98 -21.43 -35.54
C GLU A 20 -14.56 -22.89 -35.78
N LEU A 21 -15.51 -23.77 -36.16
CA LEU A 21 -15.25 -25.18 -36.37
C LEU A 21 -14.41 -25.44 -37.63
N GLU A 22 -14.72 -24.77 -38.74
CA GLU A 22 -14.00 -24.93 -40.01
C GLU A 22 -12.59 -24.33 -39.91
N THR A 23 -12.49 -23.16 -39.28
CA THR A 23 -11.23 -22.45 -39.11
C THR A 23 -10.36 -23.01 -37.99
N GLN A 24 -10.88 -23.98 -37.22
CA GLN A 24 -10.24 -24.53 -36.00
C GLN A 24 -9.78 -23.42 -35.05
N SER A 25 -10.56 -22.33 -34.99
CA SER A 25 -10.26 -21.15 -34.19
C SER A 25 -11.20 -21.08 -32.99
N ILE A 26 -10.75 -20.43 -31.93
CA ILE A 26 -11.56 -20.23 -30.72
C ILE A 26 -11.64 -18.73 -30.48
N PHE A 27 -12.86 -18.20 -30.45
CA PHE A 27 -13.07 -16.81 -30.07
C PHE A 27 -12.85 -16.63 -28.56
N PHE A 28 -11.90 -15.75 -28.23
CA PHE A 28 -11.71 -15.23 -26.88
C PHE A 28 -12.44 -13.89 -26.78
N ALA A 29 -13.45 -13.84 -25.91
CA ALA A 29 -14.17 -12.62 -25.64
C ALA A 29 -13.21 -11.61 -24.97
N ALA A 30 -13.30 -10.35 -25.37
CA ALA A 30 -12.61 -9.27 -24.67
C ALA A 30 -13.11 -9.20 -23.21
N PRO A 31 -12.28 -8.73 -22.25
CA PRO A 31 -12.62 -8.72 -20.83
C PRO A 31 -13.97 -8.09 -20.51
N GLU A 32 -14.40 -7.10 -21.30
CA GLU A 32 -15.65 -6.37 -21.12
C GLU A 32 -16.90 -7.21 -21.45
N ASN A 33 -16.73 -8.34 -22.17
CA ASN A 33 -17.80 -9.23 -22.63
C ASN A 33 -17.86 -10.56 -21.86
N LEU A 34 -17.08 -10.69 -20.78
CA LEU A 34 -17.10 -11.86 -19.92
C LEU A 34 -18.32 -11.77 -18.99
N ASN A 35 -19.22 -12.75 -19.09
CA ASN A 35 -20.48 -12.80 -18.33
C ASN A 35 -20.35 -13.49 -16.96
N ASP A 36 -19.14 -13.89 -16.56
CA ASP A 36 -18.93 -14.46 -15.23
C ASP A 36 -18.72 -13.31 -14.22
N PRO A 37 -19.62 -13.14 -13.23
CA PRO A 37 -19.50 -12.08 -12.23
C PRO A 37 -18.23 -12.17 -11.37
N MET A 38 -17.53 -13.32 -11.37
CA MET A 38 -16.24 -13.51 -10.69
C MET A 38 -15.03 -13.25 -11.60
N GLU A 39 -15.22 -13.22 -12.92
CA GLU A 39 -14.14 -13.04 -13.89
C GLU A 39 -13.78 -11.54 -14.00
N GLY A 40 -12.94 -11.11 -13.05
CA GLY A 40 -12.60 -9.70 -12.79
C GLY A 40 -12.33 -9.43 -11.31
N PHE A 41 -12.79 -10.32 -10.42
CA PHE A 41 -12.50 -10.26 -9.00
C PHE A 41 -11.06 -10.69 -8.74
N ARG A 42 -10.16 -9.70 -8.60
CA ARG A 42 -8.79 -9.94 -8.17
C ARG A 42 -8.70 -9.78 -6.67
N ASP A 43 -8.48 -10.90 -5.97
CA ASP A 43 -8.15 -10.88 -4.56
C ASP A 43 -6.67 -10.55 -4.37
N ILE A 44 -6.36 -9.25 -4.24
CA ILE A 44 -4.99 -8.76 -4.05
C ILE A 44 -4.73 -8.60 -2.56
N TYR A 45 -3.67 -9.25 -2.10
CA TYR A 45 -3.17 -9.13 -0.74
C TYR A 45 -1.65 -9.00 -0.75
N TRP A 46 -1.13 -8.38 0.31
CA TRP A 46 0.28 -8.26 0.60
C TRP A 46 0.68 -9.34 1.60
N ASN A 47 1.70 -10.12 1.26
CA ASN A 47 2.30 -11.10 2.14
C ASN A 47 3.82 -10.98 2.00
N GLY A 48 4.46 -10.39 3.00
CA GLY A 48 5.89 -10.07 2.98
C GLY A 48 6.49 -10.28 4.36
N ASP A 49 7.74 -10.74 4.38
CA ASP A 49 8.53 -10.81 5.59
C ASP A 49 8.98 -9.41 6.06
N ILE A 50 9.74 -9.37 7.15
CA ILE A 50 10.27 -8.13 7.73
C ILE A 50 11.06 -7.31 6.68
N ILE A 51 11.84 -7.97 5.82
CA ILE A 51 12.68 -7.30 4.81
C ILE A 51 11.79 -6.62 3.77
N VAL A 52 10.79 -7.34 3.27
CA VAL A 52 9.84 -6.85 2.27
C VAL A 52 9.02 -5.68 2.83
N TRP A 53 8.60 -5.73 4.10
CA TRP A 53 7.94 -4.61 4.77
C TRP A 53 8.83 -3.39 4.95
N ARG A 54 10.10 -3.58 5.37
CA ARG A 54 11.06 -2.47 5.46
C ARG A 54 11.25 -1.79 4.11
N ASN A 55 11.34 -2.56 3.03
CA ASN A 55 11.46 -2.00 1.68
C ASN A 55 10.18 -1.28 1.23
N LEU A 56 9.00 -1.80 1.56
CA LEU A 56 7.73 -1.12 1.28
C LEU A 56 7.67 0.24 1.98
N PHE A 57 8.00 0.30 3.27
CA PHE A 57 8.02 1.57 4.01
C PHE A 57 9.15 2.50 3.55
N LYS A 58 10.30 1.97 3.15
CA LYS A 58 11.38 2.79 2.55
C LYS A 58 10.92 3.41 1.23
N HIS A 59 10.23 2.66 0.37
CA HIS A 59 9.68 3.16 -0.89
C HIS A 59 8.55 4.17 -0.67
N TYR A 60 7.69 3.92 0.32
CA TYR A 60 6.70 4.88 0.75
C TYR A 60 7.32 6.21 1.19
N LEU A 61 8.39 6.13 2.01
CA LEU A 61 9.15 7.28 2.47
C LEU A 61 9.83 8.03 1.31
N LEU A 62 10.36 7.31 0.31
CA LEU A 62 10.89 7.89 -0.93
C LEU A 62 9.83 8.70 -1.67
N CYS A 63 8.66 8.10 -1.89
CA CYS A 63 7.55 8.78 -2.58
C CYS A 63 7.09 10.01 -1.81
N LEU A 64 6.96 9.89 -0.48
CA LEU A 64 6.52 10.97 0.38
C LEU A 64 7.52 12.13 0.38
N GLU A 65 8.81 11.83 0.50
CA GLU A 65 9.87 12.84 0.50
C GLU A 65 9.93 13.61 -0.83
N GLN A 66 9.83 12.92 -1.97
CA GLN A 66 9.81 13.59 -3.28
C GLN A 66 8.60 14.51 -3.44
N VAL A 67 7.43 14.09 -2.94
CA VAL A 67 6.22 14.94 -2.95
C VAL A 67 6.38 16.15 -2.00
N CYS A 68 6.98 15.96 -0.81
CA CYS A 68 7.31 17.06 0.09
C CYS A 68 8.29 18.06 -0.56
N SER A 69 9.34 17.57 -1.22
CA SER A 69 10.30 18.39 -1.96
C SER A 69 9.61 19.17 -3.08
N LEU A 70 8.75 18.51 -3.87
CA LEU A 70 7.96 19.16 -4.92
C LEU A 70 7.08 20.29 -4.35
N LEU A 71 6.44 20.07 -3.20
CA LEU A 71 5.63 21.08 -2.52
C LEU A 71 6.47 22.29 -2.09
N LEU A 72 7.65 22.05 -1.52
CA LEU A 72 8.55 23.12 -1.08
C LEU A 72 9.05 23.97 -2.26
N ILE A 73 9.32 23.34 -3.40
CA ILE A 73 9.81 24.03 -4.61
C ILE A 73 8.68 24.78 -5.31
N SER A 74 7.51 24.14 -5.45
CA SER A 74 6.37 24.68 -6.22
C SER A 74 5.54 25.69 -5.43
N GLY A 75 5.61 25.64 -4.09
CA GLY A 75 4.78 26.40 -3.18
C GLY A 75 3.31 25.97 -3.20
N GLU A 76 2.48 26.64 -2.41
CA GLU A 76 1.08 26.29 -2.18
C GLU A 76 0.15 26.51 -3.40
N LYS A 77 0.65 27.13 -4.47
CA LYS A 77 -0.14 27.46 -5.67
C LYS A 77 -0.36 26.25 -6.57
N GLN A 78 0.51 25.25 -6.51
CA GLN A 78 0.41 24.04 -7.30
C GLN A 78 -0.24 22.94 -6.47
N THR A 79 -1.34 22.39 -6.97
CA THR A 79 -2.00 21.23 -6.34
C THR A 79 -1.23 19.96 -6.67
N ILE A 80 -0.93 19.17 -5.64
CA ILE A 80 -0.37 17.82 -5.81
C ILE A 80 -1.49 16.88 -6.28
N SER A 81 -1.20 16.12 -7.33
CA SER A 81 -2.07 15.11 -7.91
C SER A 81 -1.47 13.72 -7.78
N ILE A 82 -2.24 12.69 -8.13
CA ILE A 82 -1.77 11.29 -8.13
C ILE A 82 -0.59 11.10 -9.10
N GLN A 83 -0.53 11.88 -10.18
CA GLN A 83 0.52 11.78 -11.20
C GLN A 83 1.88 12.26 -10.68
N ASP A 84 1.88 13.07 -9.63
CA ASP A 84 3.08 13.61 -9.00
C ASP A 84 3.73 12.62 -8.03
N ILE A 85 3.07 11.48 -7.75
CA ILE A 85 3.60 10.45 -6.85
C ILE A 85 4.56 9.54 -7.64
N PRO A 86 5.85 9.50 -7.27
CA PRO A 86 6.89 8.84 -8.05
C PRO A 86 6.98 7.34 -7.76
N ILE A 87 5.88 6.62 -7.98
CA ILE A 87 5.75 5.20 -7.60
C ILE A 87 6.76 4.25 -8.29
N PHE A 88 7.34 4.66 -9.41
CA PHE A 88 8.33 3.90 -10.16
C PHE A 88 9.77 4.37 -9.94
N SER A 89 9.97 5.44 -9.18
CA SER A 89 11.30 5.96 -8.88
C SER A 89 12.05 5.07 -7.90
N ASN A 90 13.37 5.10 -7.97
CA ASN A 90 14.27 4.34 -7.10
C ASN A 90 15.44 5.21 -6.64
N GLU A 91 16.26 4.70 -5.72
CA GLU A 91 17.42 5.43 -5.17
C GLU A 91 18.48 5.78 -6.22
N ASP A 92 18.50 5.05 -7.33
CA ASP A 92 19.43 5.31 -8.43
C ASP A 92 19.01 6.52 -9.27
N ASP A 93 17.72 6.88 -9.25
CA ASP A 93 17.18 8.04 -9.96
C ASP A 93 17.53 9.38 -9.28
N TYR A 94 18.12 9.35 -8.08
CA TYR A 94 18.51 10.58 -7.40
C TYR A 94 19.64 11.32 -8.14
N PRO A 95 19.44 12.60 -8.51
CA PRO A 95 20.35 13.34 -9.39
C PRO A 95 21.71 13.68 -8.75
N THR A 96 21.80 13.72 -7.42
CA THR A 96 23.02 14.14 -6.72
C THR A 96 23.35 13.23 -5.53
N GLN A 97 24.64 13.12 -5.23
CA GLN A 97 25.13 12.38 -4.06
C GLN A 97 24.62 12.98 -2.74
N GLN A 98 24.52 14.31 -2.66
CA GLN A 98 23.95 15.00 -1.50
C GLN A 98 22.49 14.58 -1.24
N TYR A 99 21.71 14.39 -2.31
CA TYR A 99 20.33 13.95 -2.15
C TYR A 99 20.26 12.48 -1.71
N LYS A 100 21.12 11.61 -2.24
CA LYS A 100 21.24 10.21 -1.76
C LYS A 100 21.58 10.16 -0.27
N GLU A 101 22.51 11.00 0.18
CA GLU A 101 22.89 11.11 1.60
C GLU A 101 21.74 11.63 2.47
N LEU A 102 21.04 12.67 2.01
CA LEU A 102 19.85 13.20 2.69
C LEU A 102 18.79 12.12 2.87
N PHE A 103 18.42 11.40 1.80
CA PHE A 103 17.43 10.34 1.88
C PHE A 103 17.88 9.16 2.75
N THR A 104 19.18 8.83 2.71
CA THR A 104 19.77 7.82 3.60
C THR A 104 19.63 8.22 5.07
N ASN A 105 19.85 9.49 5.39
CA ASN A 105 19.69 10.02 6.75
C ASN A 105 18.21 10.02 7.20
N ILE A 106 17.28 10.38 6.31
CA ILE A 106 15.83 10.30 6.55
C ILE A 106 15.43 8.85 6.83
N SER A 107 15.83 7.92 5.96
CA SER A 107 15.56 6.50 6.10
C SER A 107 16.13 5.94 7.41
N THR A 108 17.37 6.28 7.74
CA THR A 108 18.04 5.82 8.97
C THR A 108 17.32 6.33 10.21
N HIS A 109 16.91 7.60 10.22
CA HIS A 109 16.13 8.17 11.31
C HIS A 109 14.78 7.47 11.47
N PHE A 110 14.03 7.31 10.37
CA PHE A 110 12.73 6.66 10.38
C PHE A 110 12.82 5.22 10.91
N PHE A 111 13.79 4.42 10.45
CA PHE A 111 13.96 3.04 10.90
C PHE A 111 14.71 2.87 12.23
N SER A 112 15.09 3.96 12.89
CA SER A 112 15.70 3.90 14.24
C SER A 112 14.68 3.73 15.36
N SER A 113 13.38 3.94 15.08
CA SER A 113 12.30 3.73 16.04
C SER A 113 12.10 2.26 16.40
N ASP A 114 12.12 1.97 17.70
CA ASP A 114 11.79 0.65 18.26
C ASP A 114 10.30 0.30 18.00
N TYR A 115 9.41 1.28 18.15
CA TYR A 115 7.98 1.10 17.92
C TYR A 115 7.67 0.73 16.47
N LEU A 116 8.33 1.39 15.50
CA LEU A 116 8.19 1.02 14.09
C LEU A 116 8.71 -0.39 13.83
N SER A 117 9.84 -0.77 14.43
CA SER A 117 10.41 -2.11 14.26
C SER A 117 9.46 -3.19 14.79
N ARG A 118 8.88 -2.97 15.98
CA ARG A 118 7.86 -3.85 16.57
C ARG A 118 6.58 -3.92 15.73
N LEU A 119 6.16 -2.80 15.15
CA LEU A 119 5.02 -2.78 14.22
C LEU A 119 5.30 -3.65 12.99
N ILE A 120 6.46 -3.50 12.36
CA ILE A 120 6.88 -4.30 11.20
C ILE A 120 6.88 -5.80 11.55
N GLU A 121 7.43 -6.17 12.70
CA GLU A 121 7.42 -7.55 13.17
C GLU A 121 6.01 -8.10 13.36
N ALA A 122 5.10 -7.30 13.93
CA ALA A 122 3.71 -7.71 14.14
C ALA A 122 2.96 -7.95 12.82
N ILE A 123 3.10 -7.03 11.85
CA ILE A 123 2.38 -7.12 10.57
C ILE A 123 3.00 -8.14 9.59
N SER A 124 4.30 -8.44 9.72
CA SER A 124 4.99 -9.42 8.87
C SER A 124 4.48 -10.87 9.02
N LYS A 125 3.76 -11.15 10.10
CA LYS A 125 3.24 -12.51 10.41
C LYS A 125 1.94 -12.85 9.70
N ARG A 126 1.36 -11.91 8.96
CA ARG A 126 -0.01 -12.01 8.43
C ARG A 126 -0.11 -11.54 6.98
N THR A 127 -1.16 -12.01 6.33
CA THR A 127 -1.58 -11.55 5.01
C THR A 127 -2.44 -10.31 5.15
N ILE A 128 -1.99 -9.20 4.56
CA ILE A 128 -2.61 -7.88 4.68
C ILE A 128 -3.39 -7.55 3.41
N ARG A 129 -4.61 -7.03 3.55
CA ARG A 129 -5.42 -6.55 2.42
C ARG A 129 -5.30 -5.03 2.26
N ARG A 130 -5.78 -4.52 1.13
CA ARG A 130 -5.69 -3.08 0.76
C ARG A 130 -6.05 -2.14 1.91
N ASP A 131 -7.17 -2.39 2.58
CA ASP A 131 -7.70 -1.45 3.57
C ASP A 131 -6.85 -1.43 4.85
N GLU A 132 -6.39 -2.60 5.27
CA GLU A 132 -5.47 -2.76 6.38
C GLU A 132 -4.08 -2.18 6.05
N LEU A 133 -3.59 -2.35 4.82
CA LEU A 133 -2.36 -1.70 4.37
C LEU A 133 -2.49 -0.17 4.42
N SER A 134 -3.60 0.38 3.94
CA SER A 134 -3.85 1.81 3.99
C SER A 134 -3.93 2.32 5.43
N PHE A 135 -4.52 1.55 6.34
CA PHE A 135 -4.51 1.85 7.77
C PHE A 135 -3.08 1.96 8.31
N TYR A 136 -2.21 0.97 8.07
CA TYR A 136 -0.82 1.03 8.56
C TYR A 136 -0.03 2.18 7.94
N LEU A 137 -0.19 2.45 6.64
CA LEU A 137 0.45 3.60 6.00
C LEU A 137 0.01 4.93 6.64
N LYS A 138 -1.28 5.07 7.00
CA LYS A 138 -1.79 6.24 7.72
C LYS A 138 -1.22 6.34 9.14
N THR A 139 -1.10 5.22 9.84
CA THR A 139 -0.52 5.17 11.20
C THR A 139 0.93 5.66 11.21
N VAL A 140 1.74 5.26 10.24
CA VAL A 140 3.16 5.67 10.16
C VAL A 140 3.37 7.02 9.48
N HIS A 141 2.35 7.58 8.82
CA HIS A 141 2.46 8.77 7.98
C HIS A 141 3.03 9.99 8.73
N TYR A 142 2.49 10.29 9.92
CA TYR A 142 2.94 11.43 10.71
C TYR A 142 4.41 11.31 11.13
N PHE A 143 4.83 10.13 11.57
CA PHE A 143 6.22 9.86 11.92
C PHE A 143 7.15 9.90 10.68
N ALA A 144 6.66 9.48 9.51
CA ALA A 144 7.41 9.60 8.25
C ALA A 144 7.63 11.08 7.86
N LEU A 145 6.59 11.92 7.97
CA LEU A 145 6.70 13.36 7.74
C LEU A 145 7.69 14.01 8.73
N GLU A 146 7.62 13.65 10.01
CA GLU A 146 8.55 14.17 11.01
C GLU A 146 10.00 13.78 10.71
N SER A 147 10.22 12.53 10.28
CA SER A 147 11.54 12.07 9.87
C SER A 147 12.09 12.84 8.67
N ILE A 148 11.24 13.19 7.70
CA ILE A 148 11.63 14.00 6.54
C ILE A 148 11.97 15.44 6.99
N PHE A 149 11.04 16.10 7.67
CA PHE A 149 11.20 17.50 8.03
C PHE A 149 12.33 17.74 9.05
N SER A 150 12.55 16.82 9.99
CA SER A 150 13.69 16.88 10.91
C SER A 150 15.03 16.90 10.16
N GLN A 151 15.15 16.15 9.07
CA GLN A 151 16.37 16.18 8.25
C GLN A 151 16.44 17.42 7.36
N TYR A 152 15.31 17.93 6.87
CA TYR A 152 15.28 19.18 6.14
C TYR A 152 15.75 20.36 7.02
N GLU A 153 15.36 20.41 8.29
CA GLU A 153 15.84 21.41 9.25
C GLU A 153 17.34 21.32 9.49
N LYS A 154 17.84 20.09 9.73
CA LYS A 154 19.28 19.83 9.96
C LYS A 154 20.14 20.26 8.78
N ASN A 155 19.60 20.15 7.57
CA ASN A 155 20.28 20.55 6.32
C ASN A 155 19.92 21.98 5.88
N ALA A 156 19.22 22.76 6.71
CA ALA A 156 18.80 24.14 6.43
C ALA A 156 17.97 24.30 5.14
N LEU A 157 17.25 23.26 4.73
CA LEU A 157 16.31 23.29 3.60
C LEU A 157 15.00 23.98 3.95
N ILE A 158 14.64 23.97 5.24
CA ILE A 158 13.50 24.70 5.80
C ILE A 158 13.92 25.46 7.06
N PRO A 159 13.18 26.51 7.48
CA PRO A 159 13.39 27.16 8.75
C PRO A 159 13.22 26.19 9.93
N GLN A 160 13.87 26.48 11.05
CA GLN A 160 13.65 25.71 12.28
C GLN A 160 12.17 25.82 12.68
N ARG A 161 11.48 24.68 12.74
CA ARG A 161 10.13 24.59 13.29
C ARG A 161 10.23 24.76 14.82
N GLY A 162 9.14 25.25 15.43
CA GLY A 162 9.04 25.31 16.89
C GLY A 162 9.09 23.91 17.51
N THR A 163 9.27 23.84 18.83
CA THR A 163 9.16 22.58 19.57
C THR A 163 7.76 22.00 19.37
N ASN A 164 7.67 20.88 18.64
CA ASN A 164 6.44 20.12 18.54
C ASN A 164 6.27 19.30 19.82
N ASP A 165 5.29 19.66 20.66
CA ASP A 165 4.88 18.86 21.83
C ASP A 165 4.11 17.59 21.43
N PHE A 166 3.87 17.38 20.12
CA PHE A 166 3.13 16.24 19.61
C PHE A 166 4.05 15.04 19.42
N ASP A 167 3.79 13.96 20.15
CA ASP A 167 4.44 12.68 19.94
C ASP A 167 3.97 12.07 18.61
N THR A 168 4.83 12.17 17.59
CA THR A 168 4.53 11.69 16.23
C THR A 168 4.52 10.17 16.12
N GLU A 169 5.10 9.47 17.09
CA GLU A 169 5.07 8.00 17.19
C GLU A 169 3.84 7.50 17.96
N LYS A 170 3.12 8.39 18.65
CA LYS A 170 1.90 8.07 19.41
C LYS A 170 0.92 7.16 18.67
N PRO A 171 0.58 7.37 17.37
CA PRO A 171 -0.32 6.45 16.67
C PRO A 171 0.21 5.01 16.57
N ILE A 172 1.53 4.84 16.46
CA ILE A 172 2.20 3.54 16.44
C ILE A 172 2.17 2.93 17.83
N ILE A 173 2.47 3.74 18.87
CA ILE A 173 2.46 3.33 20.27
C ILE A 173 1.05 2.87 20.68
N ASP A 174 0.05 3.71 20.45
CA ASP A 174 -1.36 3.42 20.78
C ASP A 174 -1.82 2.12 20.09
N LEU A 175 -1.41 1.88 18.83
CA LEU A 175 -1.71 0.64 18.11
C LEU A 175 -1.07 -0.60 18.76
N LEU A 176 0.17 -0.48 19.23
CA LEU A 176 0.91 -1.58 19.87
C LEU A 176 0.41 -1.86 21.29
N GLU A 177 0.02 -0.83 22.05
CA GLU A 177 -0.39 -0.94 23.45
C GLU A 177 -1.84 -1.41 23.61
N GLN A 178 -2.72 -1.13 22.65
CA GLN A 178 -4.16 -1.46 22.74
C GLN A 178 -4.49 -2.96 22.56
N ASN A 179 -3.50 -3.87 22.62
CA ASN A 179 -3.70 -5.30 22.35
C ASN A 179 -4.39 -5.55 20.99
N PHE A 180 -4.24 -4.62 20.04
CA PHE A 180 -4.92 -4.69 18.75
C PHE A 180 -4.52 -5.96 17.98
N PHE A 181 -3.23 -6.30 18.02
CA PHE A 181 -2.69 -7.47 17.34
C PHE A 181 -3.15 -8.78 17.96
N SER A 182 -3.23 -8.88 19.29
CA SER A 182 -3.74 -10.09 19.95
C SER A 182 -5.23 -10.30 19.68
N LEU A 183 -6.03 -9.23 19.74
CA LEU A 183 -7.46 -9.29 19.37
C LEU A 183 -7.68 -9.72 17.91
N MET A 184 -6.77 -9.35 17.02
CA MET A 184 -6.77 -9.80 15.62
C MET A 184 -6.38 -11.27 15.51
N ASP A 185 -5.30 -11.69 16.18
CA ASP A 185 -4.77 -13.05 16.11
C ASP A 185 -5.73 -14.09 16.72
N ASP A 186 -6.43 -13.74 17.81
CA ASP A 186 -7.49 -14.55 18.42
C ASP A 186 -8.68 -14.77 17.47
N LYS A 187 -9.02 -13.76 16.67
CA LYS A 187 -10.09 -13.85 15.66
C LYS A 187 -9.68 -14.64 14.42
N ILE A 188 -8.39 -14.64 14.06
CA ILE A 188 -7.87 -15.34 12.88
C ILE A 188 -7.65 -16.84 13.15
N SER A 189 -7.27 -17.20 14.38
CA SER A 189 -6.98 -18.59 14.78
C SER A 189 -8.22 -19.49 14.90
N SER A 190 -9.41 -18.89 15.00
CA SER A 190 -10.66 -19.60 14.69
C SER A 190 -10.84 -19.59 13.17
N ASN A 191 -10.62 -20.75 12.55
CA ASN A 191 -10.44 -21.01 11.11
C ASN A 191 -11.69 -20.75 10.24
N ASP A 192 -12.34 -19.60 10.44
CA ASP A 192 -13.64 -19.23 9.90
C ASP A 192 -13.46 -18.08 8.89
N ASP A 193 -13.81 -18.30 7.63
CA ASP A 193 -13.77 -17.28 6.58
C ASP A 193 -14.61 -16.04 6.95
N ASP A 194 -15.58 -16.20 7.85
CA ASP A 194 -16.38 -15.13 8.40
C ASP A 194 -15.56 -14.13 9.25
N ASN A 195 -14.52 -14.60 9.96
CA ASN A 195 -13.66 -13.72 10.76
C ASN A 195 -12.72 -12.87 9.89
N LYS A 196 -12.20 -13.43 8.80
CA LYS A 196 -11.44 -12.66 7.81
C LYS A 196 -12.29 -11.56 7.19
N ARG A 197 -13.57 -11.85 6.90
CA ARG A 197 -14.53 -10.84 6.41
C ARG A 197 -14.79 -9.74 7.42
N LYS A 198 -14.95 -10.08 8.70
CA LYS A 198 -15.14 -9.10 9.78
C LYS A 198 -13.94 -8.18 9.95
N ILE A 199 -12.71 -8.71 9.86
CA ILE A 199 -11.49 -7.91 9.92
C ILE A 199 -11.42 -6.92 8.75
N ASN A 200 -11.71 -7.40 7.53
CA ASN A 200 -11.77 -6.51 6.36
C ASN A 200 -12.83 -5.44 6.51
N ALA A 201 -14.02 -5.80 6.99
CA ALA A 201 -15.10 -4.85 7.23
C ALA A 201 -14.68 -3.78 8.25
N LEU A 202 -13.95 -4.17 9.31
CA LEU A 202 -13.42 -3.24 10.31
C LEU A 202 -12.45 -2.22 9.69
N PHE A 203 -11.45 -2.66 8.91
CA PHE A 203 -10.53 -1.73 8.25
C PHE A 203 -11.22 -0.86 7.18
N SER A 204 -12.19 -1.42 6.46
CA SER A 204 -13.00 -0.65 5.51
C SER A 204 -13.78 0.47 6.22
N ALA A 205 -14.36 0.18 7.39
CA ALA A 205 -15.06 1.17 8.20
C ALA A 205 -14.11 2.26 8.70
N PHE A 206 -12.91 1.89 9.18
CA PHE A 206 -11.89 2.86 9.57
C PHE A 206 -11.48 3.79 8.42
N LEU A 207 -11.40 3.29 7.19
CA LEU A 207 -11.13 4.12 6.02
C LEU A 207 -12.29 5.06 5.70
N HIS A 208 -13.52 4.56 5.74
CA HIS A 208 -14.71 5.36 5.44
C HIS A 208 -14.91 6.51 6.44
N THR A 209 -14.76 6.26 7.75
CA THR A 209 -14.89 7.32 8.77
C THR A 209 -13.87 8.43 8.57
N ASN A 210 -12.65 8.11 8.14
CA ASN A 210 -11.60 9.09 7.87
C ASN A 210 -11.76 9.83 6.53
N SER A 211 -12.68 9.41 5.67
CA SER A 211 -12.98 10.09 4.38
C SER A 211 -14.17 11.06 4.47
N GLN A 212 -14.87 11.08 5.61
CA GLN A 212 -16.05 11.92 5.86
C GLN A 212 -15.73 13.19 6.68
N ILE A 213 -14.45 13.42 7.00
CA ILE A 213 -13.91 14.60 7.67
C ILE A 213 -13.12 15.40 6.63
#